data_AF-A0A9D2DWW9-F1
#
_entry.id   AF-A0A9D2DWW9-F1
#
_cell.length_a   1.000
_cell.length_b   1.000
_cell.length_c   1.000
_cell.angle_alpha   90.00
_cell.angle_beta   90.00
_cell.angle_gamma   90.00
#
_symmetry.space_group_name_H-M   'P 1'
#
loop_
_entity.id
_entity.type
_entity.pdbx_description
1 polymer ?
#
loop_
_entity_poly.entity_id
_entity_poly.type
_entity_poly.pdbx_seq_one_letter_code
_entity_poly.pdbx_strand_id
1 'polypeptide(L)'
;MNEFQLKYGCNPNQKPARIFMADGSDLPVEILNGRPGYINFLDAFNSWQLVKEIKEATGMCAATSFKHVSPTSAAVGKPLSEALKKSCFADDIEGLDDSPLACAYARARGTDRMSSFGDWIALSDECDEVTAKIIAREVSDGIIAP
;
A
#
# COMPACT_ATOMS: atom_id res chain seq x y z
N MET A 1 17.54 -10.06 -9.17
CA MET A 1 17.87 -8.71 -9.68
C MET A 1 18.60 -7.99 -8.55
N ASN A 2 19.89 -7.66 -8.70
CA ASN A 2 20.70 -7.06 -7.63
C ASN A 2 20.61 -5.52 -7.54
N GLU A 3 20.21 -4.86 -8.63
CA GLU A 3 19.91 -3.43 -8.67
C GLU A 3 18.79 -3.10 -9.66
N PHE A 4 18.15 -1.94 -9.47
CA PHE A 4 17.09 -1.45 -10.35
C PHE A 4 17.27 0.04 -10.65
N GLN A 5 17.37 0.37 -11.95
CA GLN A 5 17.59 1.72 -12.45
C GLN A 5 16.30 2.55 -12.49
N LEU A 6 16.28 3.65 -11.74
CA LEU A 6 15.15 4.57 -11.64
C LEU A 6 15.18 5.63 -12.74
N LYS A 7 14.02 6.25 -13.00
CA LYS A 7 13.86 7.34 -13.97
C LYS A 7 14.62 8.62 -13.55
N TYR A 8 14.61 8.93 -12.26
CA TYR A 8 15.29 10.04 -11.58
C TYR A 8 15.17 9.85 -10.04
N GLY A 9 15.83 10.72 -9.26
CA GLY A 9 15.79 10.76 -7.79
C GLY A 9 14.52 11.43 -7.24
N CYS A 10 14.61 12.26 -6.19
CA CYS A 10 13.43 12.94 -5.64
C CYS A 10 12.77 13.88 -6.66
N ASN A 11 13.55 14.50 -7.54
CA ASN A 11 13.10 15.45 -8.55
C ASN A 11 13.63 15.09 -9.94
N PRO A 12 12.97 15.49 -11.05
CA PRO A 12 13.33 15.09 -12.41
C PRO A 12 14.76 15.44 -12.86
N ASN A 13 15.36 16.48 -12.29
CA ASN A 13 16.73 16.92 -12.58
C ASN A 13 17.81 16.05 -11.88
N GLN A 14 17.43 15.20 -10.92
CA GLN A 14 18.36 14.37 -10.16
C GLN A 14 18.57 13.02 -10.86
N LYS A 15 19.58 12.94 -11.72
CA LYS A 15 19.96 11.71 -12.45
C LYS A 15 21.47 11.49 -12.37
N PRO A 16 21.95 10.23 -12.33
CA PRO A 16 21.18 8.98 -12.28
C PRO A 16 20.63 8.68 -10.88
N ALA A 17 19.71 7.71 -10.79
CA ALA A 17 19.21 7.17 -9.51
C ALA A 17 18.93 5.66 -9.64
N ARG A 18 19.19 4.88 -8.59
CA ARG A 18 18.98 3.43 -8.55
C ARG A 18 18.70 2.95 -7.12
N ILE A 19 18.07 1.79 -6.97
CA ILE A 19 18.09 1.00 -5.72
C ILE A 19 18.99 -0.22 -5.91
N PHE A 20 19.66 -0.65 -4.84
CA PHE A 20 20.57 -1.78 -4.86
C PHE A 20 20.79 -2.33 -3.44
N MET A 21 21.25 -3.58 -3.34
CA MET A 21 21.73 -4.17 -2.09
C MET A 21 23.24 -3.94 -1.96
N ALA A 22 23.70 -3.42 -0.82
CA ALA A 22 25.10 -3.04 -0.62
C ALA A 22 26.05 -4.25 -0.58
N ASP A 23 25.55 -5.42 -0.18
CA ASP A 23 26.27 -6.69 -0.15
C ASP A 23 26.24 -7.44 -1.51
N GLY A 24 25.57 -6.88 -2.52
CA GLY A 24 25.44 -7.48 -3.84
C GLY A 24 24.38 -8.58 -3.93
N SER A 25 23.58 -8.80 -2.89
CA SER A 25 22.47 -9.75 -2.93
C SER A 25 21.38 -9.31 -3.91
N ASP A 26 20.44 -10.21 -4.19
CA ASP A 26 19.22 -9.83 -4.89
C ASP A 26 18.36 -8.86 -4.06
N LEU A 27 17.67 -7.95 -4.74
CA LEU A 27 16.67 -7.07 -4.15
C LEU A 27 15.55 -7.92 -3.52
N PRO A 28 15.08 -7.57 -2.30
CA PRO A 28 14.01 -8.30 -1.62
C PRO A 28 12.61 -7.94 -2.16
N VAL A 29 12.53 -7.45 -3.40
CA VAL A 29 11.29 -7.03 -4.05
C VAL A 29 11.30 -7.44 -5.51
N GLU A 30 10.14 -7.83 -6.01
CA GLU A 30 9.89 -8.11 -7.42
C GLU A 30 8.90 -7.08 -7.99
N ILE A 31 9.15 -6.60 -9.21
CA ILE A 31 8.27 -5.65 -9.89
C ILE A 31 7.39 -6.45 -10.84
N LEU A 32 6.15 -6.72 -10.42
CA LEU A 32 5.19 -7.46 -11.22
C LEU A 32 4.55 -6.61 -12.33
N ASN A 33 4.39 -5.30 -12.10
CA ASN A 33 3.78 -4.40 -13.06
C ASN A 33 4.30 -2.96 -12.91
N GLY A 34 4.39 -2.23 -14.02
CA GLY A 34 4.77 -0.82 -14.03
C GLY A 34 6.26 -0.55 -13.82
N ARG A 35 6.60 0.68 -13.41
CA ARG A 35 7.98 1.14 -13.20
C ARG A 35 8.08 2.11 -12.01
N PRO A 36 8.26 1.62 -10.78
CA PRO A 36 8.32 2.46 -9.58
C PRO A 36 9.47 3.47 -9.62
N GLY A 37 9.20 4.68 -9.14
CA GLY A 37 10.16 5.78 -9.01
C GLY A 37 10.82 5.85 -7.63
N TYR A 38 11.66 6.86 -7.43
CA TYR A 38 12.39 7.05 -6.18
C TYR A 38 11.47 7.23 -4.97
N ILE A 39 10.51 8.16 -5.06
CA ILE A 39 9.55 8.42 -3.98
C ILE A 39 8.66 7.20 -3.72
N ASN A 40 8.27 6.46 -4.77
CA ASN A 40 7.50 5.24 -4.62
C ASN A 40 8.21 4.20 -3.74
N PHE A 41 9.51 4.01 -3.90
CA PHE A 41 10.27 3.10 -3.02
C PHE A 41 10.38 3.62 -1.59
N LEU A 42 10.45 4.93 -1.37
CA LEU A 42 10.41 5.50 -0.02
C LEU A 42 9.05 5.22 0.65
N ASP A 43 7.95 5.42 -0.06
CA ASP A 43 6.63 5.08 0.45
C ASP A 43 6.50 3.57 0.67
N ALA A 44 6.90 2.74 -0.29
CA ALA A 44 6.80 1.28 -0.23
C ALA A 44 7.54 0.68 0.96
N PHE A 45 8.81 1.06 1.19
CA PHE A 45 9.61 0.43 2.23
C PHE A 45 9.19 0.86 3.64
N ASN A 46 8.72 2.11 3.82
CA ASN A 46 8.19 2.54 5.11
C ASN A 46 6.81 1.93 5.38
N SER A 47 5.91 1.94 4.39
CA SER A 47 4.57 1.37 4.51
C SER A 47 4.58 -0.15 4.73
N TRP A 48 5.48 -0.87 4.08
CA TRP A 48 5.67 -2.31 4.27
C TRP A 48 6.02 -2.66 5.72
N GLN A 49 7.02 -1.98 6.30
CA GLN A 49 7.42 -2.21 7.69
C GLN A 49 6.25 -1.96 8.64
N LEU A 50 5.47 -0.90 8.40
CA LEU A 50 4.32 -0.55 9.22
C LEU A 50 3.26 -1.66 9.22
N VAL A 51 2.85 -2.19 8.06
CA VAL A 51 1.80 -3.24 8.01
C VAL A 51 2.33 -4.57 8.52
N LYS A 52 3.61 -4.88 8.30
CA LYS A 52 4.27 -6.06 8.84
C LYS A 52 4.28 -6.04 10.38
N GLU A 53 4.70 -4.93 10.99
CA GLU A 53 4.72 -4.81 12.46
C GLU A 53 3.31 -4.82 13.07
N ILE A 54 2.32 -4.20 12.42
CA ILE A 54 0.92 -4.28 12.87
C ILE A 54 0.43 -5.75 12.84
N LYS A 55 0.71 -6.48 11.76
CA LYS A 55 0.35 -7.90 11.65
C LYS A 55 1.03 -8.74 12.73
N GLU A 56 2.33 -8.56 12.94
CA GLU A 56 3.10 -9.28 13.97
C GLU A 56 2.58 -8.98 15.38
N ALA A 57 2.23 -7.73 15.68
CA ALA A 57 1.76 -7.31 16.99
C ALA A 57 0.31 -7.72 17.29
N THR A 58 -0.54 -7.80 16.28
CA THR A 58 -1.99 -8.00 16.46
C THR A 58 -2.51 -9.36 16.00
N GLY A 59 -1.76 -10.07 15.15
CA GLY A 59 -2.21 -11.28 14.46
C GLY A 59 -3.28 -11.03 13.39
N MET A 60 -3.63 -9.77 13.10
CA MET A 60 -4.71 -9.40 12.16
C MET A 60 -4.15 -8.90 10.84
N CYS A 61 -4.84 -9.15 9.72
CA CYS A 61 -4.52 -8.50 8.44
C CYS A 61 -4.52 -6.98 8.63
N ALA A 62 -3.57 -6.32 7.99
CA ALA A 62 -3.33 -4.89 8.10
C ALA A 62 -3.12 -4.27 6.72
N ALA A 63 -3.55 -3.03 6.59
CA ALA A 63 -3.32 -2.22 5.42
C ALA A 63 -3.03 -0.78 5.82
N THR A 64 -2.29 -0.08 4.97
CA THR A 64 -2.00 1.34 5.14
C THR A 64 -2.04 2.05 3.80
N SER A 65 -2.37 3.34 3.85
CA SER A 65 -2.31 4.27 2.73
C SER A 65 -1.22 5.29 3.05
N PHE A 66 -0.23 5.42 2.18
CA PHE A 66 0.90 6.33 2.35
C PHE A 66 0.86 7.45 1.32
N LYS A 67 1.23 8.65 1.76
CA LYS A 67 1.45 9.80 0.89
C LYS A 67 2.60 10.63 1.41
N HIS A 68 3.58 10.94 0.55
CA HIS A 68 4.76 11.73 0.92
C HIS A 68 5.53 11.17 2.12
N VAL A 69 5.79 9.86 2.12
CA VAL A 69 6.61 9.13 3.10
C VAL A 69 6.01 9.16 4.51
N SER A 70 4.69 9.32 4.61
CA SER A 70 3.94 9.24 5.86
C SER A 70 2.62 8.52 5.62
N PRO A 71 2.13 7.74 6.61
CA PRO A 71 0.80 7.17 6.53
C PRO A 71 -0.23 8.30 6.55
N THR A 72 -1.16 8.30 5.60
CA THR A 72 -2.44 8.99 5.79
C THR A 72 -3.20 8.31 6.93
N SER A 73 -3.09 6.98 7.00
CA SER A 73 -3.60 6.14 8.08
C SER A 73 -3.09 4.69 7.97
N ALA A 74 -3.41 3.88 8.98
CA ALA A 74 -3.30 2.43 8.93
C ALA A 74 -4.41 1.77 9.73
N ALA A 75 -4.77 0.54 9.37
CA ALA A 75 -5.89 -0.17 9.96
C ALA A 75 -5.68 -1.69 9.96
N VAL A 76 -6.33 -2.35 10.91
CA VAL A 76 -6.50 -3.81 10.94
C VAL A 76 -7.84 -4.23 10.35
N GLY A 77 -7.90 -5.47 9.88
CA GLY A 77 -9.03 -6.09 9.19
C GLY A 77 -10.19 -6.47 10.10
N LYS A 78 -10.89 -5.47 10.63
CA LYS A 78 -12.17 -5.66 11.34
C LYS A 78 -13.34 -5.25 10.45
N PRO A 79 -14.44 -6.02 10.42
CA PRO A 79 -15.67 -5.63 9.74
C PRO A 79 -16.07 -4.18 10.05
N LEU A 80 -16.52 -3.48 9.02
CA LEU A 80 -16.97 -2.11 9.13
C LEU A 80 -18.46 -2.12 9.47
N SER A 81 -18.90 -1.23 10.37
CA SER A 81 -20.34 -1.02 10.56
C SER A 81 -20.93 -0.41 9.28
N GLU A 82 -22.25 -0.54 9.09
CA GLU A 82 -22.94 0.03 7.92
C GLU A 82 -22.67 1.53 7.73
N ALA A 83 -22.63 2.29 8.82
CA ALA A 83 -22.28 3.72 8.76
C ALA A 83 -20.83 3.93 8.31
N LEU A 84 -19.90 3.09 8.77
CA LEU A 84 -18.49 3.18 8.42
C LEU A 84 -18.23 2.74 6.96
N LYS A 85 -18.92 1.70 6.47
CA LYS A 85 -18.86 1.29 5.05
C LYS A 85 -19.23 2.46 4.15
N LYS A 86 -20.33 3.16 4.45
CA LYS A 86 -20.77 4.35 3.70
C LYS A 86 -19.74 5.48 3.77
N SER A 87 -19.20 5.79 4.95
CA SER A 87 -18.19 6.85 5.07
C SER A 87 -16.87 6.51 4.38
N CYS A 88 -16.52 5.22 4.32
CA CYS A 88 -15.35 4.73 3.61
C CYS A 88 -15.60 4.50 2.11
N PHE A 89 -16.84 4.71 1.62
CA PHE A 89 -17.25 4.47 0.23
C PHE A 89 -17.00 3.01 -0.16
N ALA A 90 -17.48 2.09 0.67
CA ALA A 90 -17.29 0.65 0.53
C ALA A 90 -18.58 -0.15 0.80
N ASP A 91 -19.74 0.52 0.90
CA ASP A 91 -21.03 -0.12 1.14
C ASP A 91 -21.59 -0.89 -0.07
N ASP A 92 -21.01 -0.68 -1.24
CA ASP A 92 -21.33 -1.37 -2.49
C ASP A 92 -20.36 -2.53 -2.82
N ILE A 93 -19.40 -2.82 -1.95
CA ILE A 93 -18.42 -3.91 -2.16
C ILE A 93 -18.99 -5.24 -1.67
N GLU A 94 -19.35 -6.10 -2.62
CA GLU A 94 -19.74 -7.47 -2.35
C GLU A 94 -18.58 -8.28 -1.73
N GLY A 95 -18.88 -9.05 -0.68
CA GLY A 95 -17.89 -9.88 0.02
C GLY A 95 -16.95 -9.13 0.97
N LEU A 96 -17.17 -7.82 1.21
CA LEU A 96 -16.30 -7.01 2.08
C LEU A 96 -16.14 -7.60 3.49
N ASP A 97 -17.24 -8.04 4.11
CA ASP A 97 -17.20 -8.54 5.50
C ASP A 97 -16.49 -9.88 5.63
N ASP A 98 -16.34 -10.63 4.53
CA ASP A 98 -15.62 -11.91 4.45
C ASP A 98 -14.15 -11.74 4.07
N SER A 99 -13.71 -10.53 3.70
CA SER A 99 -12.32 -10.20 3.40
C SER A 99 -11.73 -9.26 4.47
N PRO A 100 -10.95 -9.80 5.43
CA PRO A 100 -10.29 -8.97 6.44
C PRO A 100 -9.33 -7.94 5.83
N LEU A 101 -8.63 -8.29 4.75
CA LEU A 101 -7.68 -7.37 4.11
C LEU A 101 -8.39 -6.22 3.40
N ALA A 102 -9.51 -6.49 2.71
CA ALA A 102 -10.34 -5.46 2.11
C ALA A 102 -10.93 -4.53 3.17
N CYS A 103 -11.39 -5.07 4.30
CA CYS A 103 -11.83 -4.28 5.45
C CYS A 103 -10.70 -3.37 5.99
N ALA A 104 -9.48 -3.90 6.11
CA ALA A 104 -8.32 -3.12 6.55
C ALA A 104 -8.06 -1.96 5.60
N TYR A 105 -8.02 -2.21 4.28
CA TYR A 105 -7.72 -1.18 3.29
C TYR A 105 -8.84 -0.13 3.17
N ALA A 106 -10.11 -0.55 3.14
CA ALA A 106 -11.26 0.37 3.13
C ALA A 106 -11.21 1.32 4.33
N ARG A 107 -10.88 0.81 5.52
CA ARG A 107 -10.74 1.61 6.74
C ARG A 107 -9.54 2.55 6.67
N ALA A 108 -8.39 2.07 6.21
CA ALA A 108 -7.20 2.88 6.06
C ALA A 108 -7.49 4.06 5.10
N ARG A 109 -7.77 3.77 3.83
CA ARG A 109 -8.05 4.80 2.82
C ARG A 109 -9.18 5.75 3.22
N GLY A 110 -10.22 5.22 3.87
CA GLY A 110 -11.38 5.99 4.30
C GLY A 110 -11.12 6.97 5.46
N THR A 111 -9.97 6.91 6.13
CA THR A 111 -9.64 7.82 7.25
C THR A 111 -9.44 9.25 6.77
N ASP A 112 -8.68 9.44 5.69
CA ASP A 112 -8.55 10.72 4.99
C ASP A 112 -8.47 10.46 3.48
N ARG A 113 -9.62 10.59 2.81
CA ARG A 113 -9.72 10.33 1.37
C ARG A 113 -9.00 11.37 0.52
N MET A 114 -8.84 12.60 1.02
CA MET A 114 -8.16 13.66 0.29
C MET A 114 -6.65 13.39 0.28
N SER A 115 -6.07 13.08 1.43
CA SER A 115 -4.64 12.73 1.52
C SER A 115 -4.32 11.42 0.80
N SER A 116 -5.25 10.48 0.75
CA SER A 116 -5.07 9.19 0.08
C SER A 116 -5.20 9.26 -1.45
N PHE A 117 -5.40 10.44 -2.03
CA PHE A 117 -5.45 10.59 -3.49
C PHE A 117 -4.07 10.34 -4.11
N GLY A 118 -3.94 9.27 -4.92
CA GLY A 118 -2.67 8.82 -5.47
C GLY A 118 -1.72 8.29 -4.39
N ASP A 119 -2.25 7.59 -3.41
CA ASP A 119 -1.45 6.97 -2.35
C ASP A 119 -0.58 5.82 -2.86
N TRP A 120 0.35 5.42 -2.00
CA TRP A 120 1.00 4.12 -2.07
C TRP A 120 0.39 3.19 -1.03
N ILE A 121 -0.06 2.02 -1.47
CA ILE A 121 -0.73 1.05 -0.62
C ILE A 121 0.28 0.03 -0.11
N ALA A 122 0.20 -0.36 1.16
CA ALA A 122 0.84 -1.60 1.62
C ALA A 122 -0.16 -2.53 2.29
N LEU A 123 0.00 -3.82 2.04
CA LEU A 123 -0.85 -4.91 2.55
C LEU A 123 0.03 -5.92 3.31
N SER A 124 -0.41 -6.40 4.47
CA SER A 124 0.34 -7.40 5.24
C SER A 124 0.19 -8.84 4.74
N ASP A 125 -0.79 -9.09 3.88
CA ASP A 125 -1.18 -10.41 3.37
C ASP A 125 -1.40 -10.33 1.84
N GLU A 126 -1.50 -11.48 1.19
CA GLU A 126 -1.73 -11.59 -0.26
C GLU A 126 -2.98 -10.78 -0.68
N CYS A 127 -2.85 -10.00 -1.76
CA CYS A 127 -3.93 -9.15 -2.24
C CYS A 127 -5.07 -9.99 -2.85
N ASP A 128 -6.15 -10.16 -2.10
CA ASP A 128 -7.35 -10.87 -2.58
C ASP A 128 -8.17 -10.06 -3.59
N GLU A 129 -9.09 -10.75 -4.28
CA GLU A 129 -9.94 -10.15 -5.32
C GLU A 129 -10.79 -8.98 -4.79
N VAL A 130 -11.29 -9.07 -3.55
CA VAL A 130 -12.13 -8.03 -2.94
C VAL A 130 -11.31 -6.77 -2.70
N THR A 131 -10.10 -6.91 -2.16
CA THR A 131 -9.15 -5.82 -1.97
C THR A 131 -8.78 -5.18 -3.31
N ALA A 132 -8.46 -6.00 -4.31
CA ALA A 132 -8.16 -5.52 -5.66
C ALA A 132 -9.31 -4.73 -6.30
N LYS A 133 -10.57 -5.16 -6.11
CA LYS A 133 -11.77 -4.46 -6.60
C LYS A 133 -11.94 -3.07 -5.94
N ILE A 134 -11.63 -2.93 -4.66
CA ILE A 134 -11.63 -1.62 -3.98
C ILE A 134 -10.56 -0.72 -4.59
N ILE A 135 -9.36 -1.25 -4.83
CA ILE A 135 -8.24 -0.46 -5.37
C ILE A 135 -8.52 -0.04 -6.82
N ALA A 136 -9.10 -0.91 -7.64
CA ALA A 136 -9.27 -0.71 -9.09
C ALA A 136 -10.12 0.51 -9.47
N ARG A 137 -10.98 0.99 -8.55
CA ARG A 137 -11.84 2.16 -8.77
C ARG A 137 -11.30 3.45 -8.16
N GLU A 138 -10.15 3.38 -7.49
CA GLU A 138 -9.56 4.47 -6.73
C GLU A 138 -8.30 5.00 -7.44
N VAL A 139 -7.99 6.28 -7.23
CA VAL A 139 -6.71 6.85 -7.72
C VAL A 139 -5.60 6.47 -6.74
N SER A 140 -4.66 5.64 -7.19
CA SER A 140 -3.52 5.12 -6.43
C SER A 140 -2.26 5.12 -7.31
N ASP A 141 -1.11 5.44 -6.73
CA ASP A 141 0.19 5.45 -7.43
C ASP A 141 0.82 4.06 -7.48
N GLY A 142 0.55 3.19 -6.49
CA GLY A 142 1.04 1.81 -6.50
C GLY A 142 0.75 1.04 -5.21
N ILE A 143 1.25 -0.20 -5.15
CA ILE A 143 1.01 -1.14 -4.06
C ILE A 143 2.25 -2.01 -3.80
N ILE A 144 2.46 -2.39 -2.55
CA ILE A 144 3.37 -3.46 -2.12
C ILE A 144 2.63 -4.48 -1.23
N ALA A 145 2.87 -5.76 -1.46
CA ALA A 145 2.25 -6.89 -0.76
C ALA A 145 3.24 -8.08 -0.74
N PRO A 146 3.07 -9.08 0.15
CA PRO A 146 3.91 -10.29 0.15
C PRO A 146 3.67 -11.18 -1.08
#